data_AF-A0A6C0KL29-F1
#
_entry.id   AF-A0A6C0KL29-F1
#
_cell.length_a   1.000
_cell.length_b   1.000
_cell.length_c   1.000
_cell.angle_alpha   90.00
_cell.angle_beta   90.00
_cell.angle_gamma   90.00
#
_symmetry.space_group_name_H-M   'P 1'
#
loop_
_entity.id
_entity.type
_entity.pdbx_description
1 polymer ?
#
loop_
_entity_poly.entity_id
_entity_poly.type
_entity_poly.pdbx_seq_one_letter_code
_entity_poly.pdbx_strand_id
1 'polypeptide(L)'
;MLFVGFPLSYENACKLFGTPEEDGKILTDKVEAAGLKFEFVDKNVYVLGLRIKEFYNFAGQYSTTDDCITLIIKYKLKFMELIRATGVDISGLEIEHMEAEPVFVNNPQPYVMSF
;
A
#
# COMPACT_ATOMS: atom_id res chain seq x y z
N MET A 1 3.49 12.64 2.48
CA MET A 1 4.11 11.48 1.78
C MET A 1 3.07 10.84 0.89
N LEU A 2 3.44 10.35 -0.31
CA LEU A 2 2.49 9.76 -1.26
C LEU A 2 2.74 8.25 -1.43
N PHE A 3 1.67 7.45 -1.34
CA PHE A 3 1.70 6.00 -1.49
C PHE A 3 0.69 5.51 -2.52
N VAL A 4 0.97 4.33 -3.08
CA VAL A 4 0.02 3.53 -3.85
C VAL A 4 -0.09 2.15 -3.21
N GLY A 5 -1.31 1.74 -2.82
CA GLY A 5 -1.54 0.45 -2.16
C GLY A 5 -2.85 0.38 -1.40
N PHE A 6 -2.88 -0.42 -0.33
CA PHE A 6 -4.03 -0.60 0.54
C PHE A 6 -3.73 -0.11 1.96
N PRO A 7 -4.63 0.67 2.58
CA PRO A 7 -4.60 0.91 4.00
C PRO A 7 -5.23 -0.28 4.72
N LEU A 8 -4.46 -0.94 5.58
CA LEU A 8 -4.82 -2.17 6.29
C LEU A 8 -4.42 -2.05 7.76
N SER A 9 -5.08 -2.82 8.61
CA SER A 9 -4.59 -3.04 9.97
C SER A 9 -3.42 -4.02 9.93
N TYR A 10 -2.62 -4.02 10.98
CA TYR A 10 -1.55 -5.01 11.15
C TYR A 10 -2.10 -6.45 11.13
N GLU A 11 -3.23 -6.68 11.82
CA GLU A 11 -3.90 -7.98 11.86
C GLU A 11 -4.30 -8.46 10.46
N ASN A 12 -4.92 -7.58 9.67
CA ASN A 12 -5.34 -7.92 8.30
C ASN A 12 -4.15 -8.17 7.38
N ALA A 13 -3.05 -7.44 7.54
CA ALA A 13 -1.82 -7.71 6.81
C ALA A 13 -1.21 -9.07 7.19
N CYS A 14 -1.19 -9.43 8.47
CA CYS A 14 -0.72 -10.74 8.94
C CYS A 14 -1.56 -11.89 8.34
N LYS A 15 -2.89 -11.75 8.35
CA LYS A 15 -3.81 -12.72 7.72
C LYS A 15 -3.54 -12.85 6.22
N LEU A 16 -3.39 -11.73 5.52
CA LEU A 16 -3.14 -11.68 4.08
C LEU A 16 -1.86 -12.44 3.67
N PHE A 17 -0.80 -12.31 4.46
CA PHE A 17 0.50 -12.95 4.20
C PHE A 17 0.71 -14.29 4.93
N GLY A 18 -0.30 -14.77 5.66
CA GLY A 18 -0.23 -15.98 6.47
C GLY A 18 0.93 -15.95 7.47
N THR A 19 1.10 -14.84 8.18
CA THR A 19 2.14 -14.67 9.21
C THR A 19 1.53 -14.60 10.61
N PRO A 20 2.20 -15.15 11.64
CA PRO A 20 1.77 -14.96 13.03
C PRO A 20 1.82 -13.48 13.42
N GLU A 21 0.83 -13.03 14.19
CA GLU A 21 0.75 -11.63 14.65
C GLU A 21 1.87 -11.26 15.63
N GLU A 22 2.35 -12.23 16.41
CA GLU A 22 3.36 -12.04 17.46
C GLU A 22 4.76 -11.69 16.91
N ASP A 23 5.00 -11.87 15.61
CA ASP A 23 6.31 -11.63 14.99
C ASP A 23 6.21 -10.68 13.78
N GLY A 24 6.13 -9.38 14.08
CA GLY A 24 6.05 -8.33 13.05
C GLY A 24 7.27 -8.18 12.17
N LYS A 25 8.40 -8.79 12.56
CA LYS A 25 9.58 -8.85 11.69
C LYS A 25 9.34 -9.75 10.50
N ILE A 26 8.67 -10.90 10.69
CA ILE A 26 8.38 -11.84 9.60
C ILE A 26 7.46 -11.21 8.54
N LEU A 27 6.42 -10.48 8.95
CA LEU A 27 5.53 -9.79 8.01
C LEU A 27 6.31 -8.76 7.20
N THR A 28 7.09 -7.92 7.88
CA THR A 28 7.88 -6.86 7.23
C THR A 28 8.87 -7.47 6.24
N ASP A 29 9.61 -8.51 6.64
CA ASP A 29 10.59 -9.19 5.78
C ASP A 29 9.93 -9.80 4.53
N LYS A 30 8.74 -10.42 4.67
CA LYS A 30 7.97 -10.95 3.52
C LYS A 30 7.52 -9.85 2.57
N VAL A 31 6.99 -8.74 3.11
CA VAL A 31 6.52 -7.61 2.31
C VAL A 31 7.70 -6.95 1.58
N GLU A 32 8.83 -6.76 2.25
CA GLU A 32 10.03 -6.17 1.64
C GLU A 32 10.67 -7.11 0.61
N ALA A 33 10.67 -8.42 0.84
CA ALA A 33 11.11 -9.41 -0.16
C ALA A 33 10.25 -9.38 -1.43
N ALA A 34 8.97 -9.02 -1.31
CA ALA A 34 8.09 -8.77 -2.45
C ALA A 34 8.31 -7.41 -3.14
N GLY A 35 9.27 -6.61 -2.67
CA GLY A 35 9.52 -5.26 -3.20
C GLY A 35 8.44 -4.25 -2.82
N LEU A 36 7.58 -4.59 -1.86
CA LEU A 36 6.54 -3.73 -1.30
C LEU A 36 7.02 -3.10 0.01
N LYS A 37 6.23 -2.18 0.55
CA LYS A 37 6.44 -1.56 1.86
C LYS A 37 5.24 -1.79 2.74
N PHE A 38 5.51 -1.97 4.03
CA PHE A 38 4.52 -1.99 5.09
C PHE A 38 4.88 -0.89 6.08
N GLU A 39 4.21 0.25 5.98
CA GLU A 39 4.58 1.46 6.73
C GLU A 39 3.44 1.85 7.66
N PHE A 40 3.74 2.01 8.95
CA PHE A 40 2.79 2.57 9.91
C PHE A 40 2.54 4.04 9.60
N VAL A 41 1.28 4.46 9.63
CA VAL A 41 0.92 5.86 9.41
C VAL A 41 0.40 6.50 10.68
N ASP A 42 -0.82 6.15 11.12
CA ASP A 42 -1.43 6.64 12.37
C ASP A 42 -2.63 5.75 12.75
N LYS A 43 -3.07 5.81 14.02
CA LYS A 43 -4.30 5.15 14.54
C LYS A 43 -4.46 3.68 14.12
N ASN A 44 -3.40 2.89 14.23
CA ASN A 44 -3.34 1.47 13.81
C ASN A 44 -3.53 1.22 12.30
N VAL A 45 -3.47 2.26 11.47
CA VAL A 45 -3.48 2.15 10.01
C VAL A 45 -2.06 1.99 9.50
N TYR A 46 -1.84 0.93 8.74
CA TYR A 46 -0.63 0.66 7.99
C TYR A 46 -0.92 0.72 6.50
N VAL A 47 0.09 1.10 5.73
CA VAL A 47 0.02 1.07 4.27
C VAL A 47 0.84 -0.09 3.76
N LEU A 48 0.16 -1.05 3.14
CA LEU A 48 0.78 -2.06 2.28
C LEU A 48 0.85 -1.49 0.85
N GLY A 49 2.04 -1.14 0.38
CA GLY A 49 2.13 -0.46 -0.91
C GLY A 49 3.52 -0.07 -1.37
N LEU A 50 3.55 0.90 -2.28
CA LEU A 50 4.75 1.53 -2.80
C LEU A 50 4.75 3.01 -2.44
N ARG A 51 5.86 3.50 -1.91
CA ARG A 51 6.07 4.94 -1.67
C ARG A 51 6.53 5.62 -2.95
N ILE A 52 5.83 6.67 -3.37
CA ILE A 52 6.21 7.48 -4.52
C ILE A 52 7.15 8.60 -4.04
N LYS A 53 8.45 8.43 -4.26
CA LYS A 53 9.47 9.40 -3.80
C LYS A 53 9.66 10.54 -4.78
N GLU A 54 9.34 10.30 -6.05
CA GLU A 54 9.56 11.20 -7.17
C GLU A 54 8.66 12.43 -7.11
N PHE A 55 7.52 12.36 -6.42
CA PHE A 55 6.68 13.53 -6.14
C PHE A 55 7.40 14.57 -5.25
N TYR A 56 8.28 14.13 -4.35
CA TYR A 56 9.07 15.03 -3.50
C TYR A 56 10.26 15.66 -4.24
N ASN A 57 10.79 14.97 -5.26
CA ASN A 57 11.87 15.49 -6.09
C ASN A 57 11.42 16.59 -7.08
N PHE A 58 10.13 16.91 -7.13
CA PHE A 58 9.63 18.13 -7.78
C PHE A 58 9.82 19.40 -6.94
N ALA A 59 10.50 19.32 -5.80
CA ALA A 59 10.91 20.48 -5.02
C ALA A 59 11.77 21.42 -5.88
N GLY A 60 11.13 22.42 -6.50
CA GLY A 60 11.75 23.43 -7.36
C GLY A 60 11.44 23.32 -8.86
N GLN A 61 10.66 22.32 -9.31
CA GLN A 61 10.29 22.16 -10.72
C GLN A 61 8.78 21.93 -10.85
N TYR A 62 8.13 22.70 -11.71
CA TYR A 62 6.73 22.48 -12.06
C TYR A 62 6.63 21.24 -12.94
N SER A 63 5.74 20.32 -12.57
CA SER A 63 5.38 19.16 -13.39
C SER A 63 3.99 19.30 -13.93
N THR A 64 3.75 18.73 -15.11
CA THR A 64 2.39 18.69 -15.65
C THR A 64 1.55 17.71 -14.85
N THR A 65 0.25 17.97 -14.80
CA THR A 65 -0.71 17.02 -14.22
C THR A 65 -0.65 15.66 -14.92
N ASP A 66 -0.41 15.66 -16.24
CA ASP A 66 -0.32 14.44 -17.04
C ASP A 66 0.89 13.57 -16.65
N ASP A 67 2.05 14.18 -16.38
CA ASP A 67 3.23 13.47 -15.89
C ASP A 67 2.97 12.85 -14.51
N CYS A 68 2.33 13.60 -13.62
CA CYS A 68 1.93 13.16 -12.29
C CYS A 68 0.95 11.96 -12.36
N ILE A 69 -0.08 12.04 -13.21
CA ILE A 69 -1.04 10.95 -13.42
C ILE A 69 -0.34 9.73 -14.01
N THR A 70 0.53 9.92 -15.01
CA THR A 70 1.31 8.84 -15.64
C THR A 70 2.18 8.11 -14.62
N LEU A 71 2.85 8.86 -13.75
CA LEU A 71 3.65 8.29 -12.66
C LEU A 71 2.78 7.46 -11.70
N ILE A 72 1.63 7.99 -11.27
CA ILE A 72 0.69 7.27 -10.41
C ILE A 72 0.23 5.96 -11.06
N ILE A 73 -0.14 5.99 -12.35
CA ILE A 73 -0.58 4.80 -13.09
C ILE A 73 0.54 3.76 -13.14
N LYS A 74 1.78 4.16 -13.40
CA LYS A 74 2.94 3.24 -13.39
C LYS A 74 3.10 2.56 -12.04
N TYR A 75 2.98 3.32 -10.95
CA TYR A 75 3.06 2.78 -9.60
C TYR A 75 1.89 1.84 -9.26
N LYS A 76 0.67 2.14 -9.73
CA LYS A 76 -0.48 1.23 -9.59
C LYS A 76 -0.26 -0.11 -10.30
N LEU A 77 0.20 -0.07 -11.55
CA LEU A 77 0.49 -1.28 -12.31
C LEU A 77 1.59 -2.11 -11.65
N LYS A 78 2.68 -1.44 -11.23
CA LYS A 78 3.78 -2.09 -10.52
C LYS A 78 3.33 -2.72 -9.19
N PHE A 79 2.52 -2.01 -8.41
CA PHE A 79 1.96 -2.56 -7.17
C PHE A 79 1.16 -3.84 -7.45
N MET A 80 0.28 -3.81 -8.46
CA MET A 80 -0.53 -4.97 -8.83
C MET A 80 0.31 -6.16 -9.33
N GLU A 81 1.40 -5.90 -10.04
CA GLU A 81 2.36 -6.93 -10.44
C GLU A 81 3.03 -7.58 -9.23
N LEU A 82 3.57 -6.76 -8.32
CA LEU A 82 4.27 -7.24 -7.13
C LEU A 82 3.35 -8.02 -6.18
N ILE A 83 2.15 -7.50 -5.89
CA ILE A 83 1.20 -8.19 -4.99
C ILE A 83 0.68 -9.50 -5.59
N ARG A 84 0.53 -9.59 -6.92
CA ARG A 84 0.18 -10.86 -7.56
C ARG A 84 1.32 -11.87 -7.49
N ALA A 85 2.57 -11.40 -7.59
CA ALA A 85 3.74 -12.26 -7.48
C ALA A 85 3.92 -12.86 -6.08
N THR A 86 3.32 -12.27 -5.03
CA THR A 86 3.33 -12.86 -3.68
C THR A 86 2.35 -14.02 -3.53
N GLY A 87 1.38 -14.17 -4.44
CA GLY A 87 0.35 -15.20 -4.39
C GLY A 87 -0.72 -14.97 -3.31
N VAL A 88 -0.76 -13.78 -2.70
CA VAL A 88 -1.79 -13.44 -1.71
C VAL A 88 -3.14 -13.18 -2.39
N ASP A 89 -4.21 -13.57 -1.71
CA ASP A 89 -5.57 -13.33 -2.21
C ASP A 89 -6.04 -11.92 -1.86
N ILE A 90 -6.24 -11.10 -2.90
CA ILE A 90 -6.78 -9.73 -2.79
C ILE A 90 -8.23 -9.64 -3.30
N SER A 91 -8.94 -10.76 -3.39
CA SER A 91 -10.35 -10.79 -3.85
C SER A 91 -11.31 -10.09 -2.91
N GLY A 92 -10.97 -9.99 -1.62
CA GLY A 92 -11.71 -9.23 -0.62
C GLY A 92 -10.76 -8.73 0.46
N LEU A 93 -10.77 -7.42 0.72
CA LEU A 93 -9.95 -6.80 1.77
C LEU A 93 -10.81 -5.87 2.61
N GLU A 94 -10.52 -5.85 3.91
CA GLU A 94 -11.00 -4.82 4.82
C GLU A 94 -10.05 -3.63 4.77
N ILE A 95 -10.58 -2.50 4.29
CA ILE A 95 -9.84 -1.27 4.05
C ILE A 95 -10.00 -0.37 5.28
N GLU A 96 -8.87 -0.01 5.88
CA GLU A 96 -8.84 0.86 7.05
C GLU A 96 -8.98 2.33 6.69
N HIS A 97 -9.73 3.06 7.51
CA HIS A 97 -9.93 4.51 7.38
C HIS A 97 -9.48 5.20 8.66
N MET A 98 -8.74 6.31 8.56
CA MET A 98 -8.19 7.01 9.74
C MET A 98 -9.24 7.64 10.66
N GLU A 99 -10.42 7.97 10.13
CA GLU A 99 -11.50 8.67 10.86
C GLU A 99 -12.87 8.02 10.69
N ALA A 100 -12.92 6.83 10.11
CA ALA A 100 -14.17 6.11 9.86
C ALA A 100 -13.98 4.62 10.18
N GLU A 101 -15.08 3.90 10.25
CA GLU A 101 -15.05 2.45 10.42
C GLU A 101 -14.42 1.77 9.18
N PRO A 102 -13.73 0.64 9.37
CA PRO A 102 -13.19 -0.14 8.27
C PRO A 102 -14.29 -0.62 7.32
N VAL A 103 -13.97 -0.70 6.03
CA VAL A 103 -14.92 -1.10 4.99
C VAL A 103 -14.42 -2.34 4.26
N PHE A 104 -15.23 -3.38 4.20
CA PHE A 104 -14.93 -4.55 3.39
C PHE A 104 -15.22 -4.27 1.90
N VAL A 105 -14.20 -4.43 1.06
CA VAL A 105 -14.26 -4.16 -0.37
C VAL A 105 -13.91 -5.42 -1.16
N ASN A 106 -14.79 -5.81 -2.08
CA ASN A 106 -14.55 -6.90 -3.02
C ASN A 106 -13.74 -6.40 -4.22
N ASN A 107 -12.67 -7.11 -4.57
CA ASN A 107 -11.73 -6.81 -5.65
C ASN A 107 -11.25 -5.33 -5.65
N PRO A 108 -10.69 -4.85 -4.52
CA PRO A 108 -10.27 -3.46 -4.40
C PRO A 108 -9.19 -3.12 -5.42
N GLN A 109 -9.27 -1.90 -5.95
CA GLN A 109 -8.20 -1.30 -6.72
C GLN A 109 -7.23 -0.59 -5.77
N PRO A 110 -5.92 -0.55 -6.07
CA PRO A 110 -4.97 0.17 -5.23
C PRO A 110 -5.29 1.67 -5.20
N TYR A 111 -5.29 2.21 -3.98
CA TYR A 111 -5.58 3.61 -3.70
C TYR A 111 -4.31 4.44 -3.80
N VAL A 112 -4.49 5.73 -4.12
CA VAL A 112 -3.44 6.74 -3.94
C VAL A 112 -3.70 7.41 -2.61
N MET A 113 -2.73 7.39 -1.71
CA MET A 113 -2.90 7.91 -0.35
C MET A 113 -1.85 8.97 -0.07
N SER A 114 -2.29 10.09 0.50
CA SER A 114 -1.43 11.16 0.97
C SER A 114 -1.61 11.32 2.47
N PHE A 115 -0.48 11.35 3.18
CA PHE A 115 -0.40 11.55 4.63
C PHE A 115 0.55 12.69 4.97
#